data_AF-A0AAV9FN61-F1
#
_entry.id   AF-A0AAV9FN61-F1
#
_cell.length_a   1.000
_cell.length_b   1.000
_cell.length_c   1.000
_cell.angle_alpha   90.00
_cell.angle_beta   90.00
_cell.angle_gamma   90.00
#
_symmetry.space_group_name_H-M   'P 1'
#
loop_
_entity.id
_entity.type
_entity.pdbx_description
1 polymer ?
#
loop_
_entity_poly.entity_id
_entity_poly.type
_entity_poly.pdbx_seq_one_letter_code
_entity_poly.pdbx_strand_id
1 'polypeptide(L)'
;MDKLSGIEFPGVGKRVFPEDWKKEQESKSQEIINRDLDLLGFGIQNGGTIVIGSGPNRVDLIDTLIAYDEEGKRIQVTPIAGIPVPNNVTCTLVVRHKFLETQYDSPSNLPSDGTNLWRDNSFEILTRQGLLVTGDVPLRLISSNASGVVTLGTDLRTWRGIFTNNIKDGQITEEKQASSVKTGLITDLHAELIGAINPDVNHPLKLVQGINQTYLYSKNFIDVTFKQERKFLGEMFWMDDLKSPSIDFPAFCLASPDQLISVSGTGGMPDLVSYWLNKPLRYDPLGNNITDFDTISYTISSNVLTVTFPTTTACQKIIDALGEDYQVQGSFTNWMTGTILQTIGGIPANSTLAITAFSSASRTISFSCTATNSSGSLSGVKIRFYKHRLPDITPGTTITNQVRHFTVQGRGFVSVMDSDSDWIGGLRRRDRLHDHAHDLPQTVPNNTTTSSTPGGGPYWIGTTRIYTTGGAVANNNGSPRTGKTTDARGISGFPYIFVRRVL
;
A
#
# COMPACT_ATOMS: atom_id res chain seq x y z
N MET A 1 19.13 40.97 -34.59
CA MET A 1 19.72 41.77 -33.50
C MET A 1 19.63 40.96 -32.23
N ASP A 2 20.63 41.08 -31.36
CA ASP A 2 20.69 40.37 -30.09
C ASP A 2 19.44 40.71 -29.26
N LYS A 3 18.78 39.70 -28.68
CA LYS A 3 17.53 39.88 -27.92
C LYS A 3 17.81 40.24 -26.45
N LEU A 4 19.03 40.65 -26.14
CA LEU A 4 19.55 40.82 -24.78
C LEU A 4 19.87 42.30 -24.50
N SER A 5 19.86 42.65 -23.22
CA SER A 5 20.42 43.90 -22.71
C SER A 5 21.92 44.00 -22.97
N GLY A 6 22.40 45.23 -23.09
CA GLY A 6 23.82 45.52 -23.30
C GLY A 6 24.07 46.68 -24.24
N ILE A 7 25.34 46.84 -24.61
CA ILE A 7 25.75 47.82 -25.62
C ILE A 7 25.21 47.36 -26.97
N GLU A 8 24.52 48.25 -27.67
CA GLU A 8 24.36 48.04 -29.10
C GLU A 8 25.75 48.22 -29.72
N PHE A 9 26.40 47.09 -29.99
CA PHE A 9 27.78 47.04 -30.45
C PHE A 9 27.98 48.12 -31.52
N PRO A 10 28.88 49.08 -31.26
CA PRO A 10 28.90 50.29 -32.05
C PRO A 10 29.22 49.96 -33.51
N GLY A 11 28.66 50.76 -34.42
CA GLY A 11 29.19 50.87 -35.78
C GLY A 11 30.71 51.05 -35.75
N VAL A 12 31.37 50.46 -36.74
CA VAL A 12 32.84 50.35 -36.86
C VAL A 12 33.58 51.58 -36.33
N GLY A 13 34.41 51.42 -35.29
CA GLY A 13 35.41 52.41 -34.87
C GLY A 13 35.22 53.11 -33.52
N LYS A 14 34.16 52.85 -32.75
CA LYS A 14 34.01 53.45 -31.41
C LYS A 14 34.74 52.67 -30.31
N ARG A 15 35.27 53.38 -29.31
CA ARG A 15 35.98 52.79 -28.16
C ARG A 15 35.01 52.28 -27.10
N VAL A 16 35.28 51.09 -26.58
CA VAL A 16 34.58 50.42 -25.47
C VAL A 16 35.62 50.08 -24.40
N PHE A 17 35.34 50.35 -23.13
CA PHE A 17 36.28 50.11 -22.04
C PHE A 17 36.07 48.75 -21.36
N PRO A 18 37.04 48.26 -20.58
CA PRO A 18 36.89 47.00 -19.84
C PRO A 18 35.68 46.97 -18.89
N GLU A 19 35.32 48.10 -18.28
CA GLU A 19 34.14 48.18 -17.39
C GLU A 19 32.82 48.13 -18.15
N ASP A 20 32.79 48.68 -19.37
CA ASP A 20 31.65 48.55 -20.27
C ASP A 20 31.40 47.08 -20.62
N TRP A 21 32.48 46.35 -20.94
CA TRP A 21 32.43 44.91 -21.21
C TRP A 21 32.00 44.12 -19.97
N LYS A 22 32.51 44.46 -18.78
CA LYS A 22 32.11 43.79 -17.54
C LYS A 22 30.62 43.96 -17.24
N LYS A 23 30.12 45.20 -17.34
CA LYS A 23 28.68 45.50 -17.17
C LYS A 23 27.83 44.77 -18.21
N GLU A 24 28.29 44.68 -19.45
CA GLU A 24 27.60 43.95 -20.52
C GLU A 24 27.51 42.45 -20.20
N GLN A 25 28.63 41.83 -19.81
CA GLN A 25 28.66 40.41 -19.46
C GLN A 25 27.84 40.09 -18.22
N GLU A 26 27.84 40.96 -17.19
CA GLU A 26 26.99 40.80 -16.01
C GLU A 26 25.49 40.92 -16.36
N SER A 27 25.13 41.88 -17.22
CA SER A 27 23.74 42.08 -17.67
C SER A 27 23.25 40.90 -18.51
N LYS A 28 24.07 40.43 -19.47
CA LYS A 28 23.78 39.27 -20.31
C LYS A 28 23.72 37.98 -19.50
N SER A 29 24.64 37.77 -18.56
CA SER A 29 24.67 36.58 -17.70
C SER A 29 23.42 36.49 -16.83
N GLN A 30 23.01 37.58 -16.19
CA GLN A 30 21.77 37.62 -15.41
C GLN A 30 20.54 37.36 -16.29
N GLU A 31 20.52 37.90 -17.51
CA GLU A 31 19.42 37.69 -18.44
C GLU A 31 19.35 36.25 -18.97
N ILE A 32 20.50 35.64 -19.27
CA ILE A 32 20.60 34.23 -19.67
C ILE A 32 20.18 33.33 -18.53
N ILE A 33 20.69 33.53 -17.31
CA ILE A 33 20.30 32.73 -16.13
C ILE A 33 18.78 32.81 -15.88
N ASN A 34 18.20 34.01 -15.99
CA ASN A 34 16.76 34.21 -15.82
C ASN A 34 15.91 33.60 -16.96
N ARG A 35 16.51 33.33 -18.14
CA ARG A 35 15.87 32.63 -19.26
C ARG A 35 16.10 31.11 -19.22
N ASP A 36 17.26 30.67 -18.75
CA ASP A 36 17.67 29.25 -18.67
C ASP A 36 17.08 28.52 -17.46
N LEU A 37 16.63 29.25 -16.44
CA LEU A 37 15.88 28.69 -15.30
C LEU A 37 14.47 28.20 -15.67
N ASP A 38 14.03 28.33 -16.93
CA ASP A 38 12.65 28.10 -17.33
C ASP A 38 12.39 26.73 -18.00
N LEU A 39 11.76 25.84 -17.24
CA LEU A 39 11.01 24.68 -17.76
C LEU A 39 9.68 25.11 -18.42
N LEU A 40 9.28 26.38 -18.30
CA LEU A 40 7.95 26.91 -18.64
C LEU A 40 7.99 27.88 -19.84
N GLY A 41 6.94 27.87 -20.68
CA GLY A 41 6.74 28.71 -21.86
C GLY A 41 6.35 30.16 -21.56
N PHE A 42 5.70 30.87 -22.50
CA PHE A 42 5.26 32.25 -22.32
C PHE A 42 4.06 32.39 -21.36
N GLY A 43 3.80 33.60 -20.84
CA GLY A 43 2.66 33.90 -19.96
C GLY A 43 3.03 34.57 -18.62
N ILE A 44 2.09 34.61 -17.69
CA ILE A 44 2.25 35.20 -16.35
C ILE A 44 2.91 34.19 -15.38
N GLN A 45 4.02 34.58 -14.76
CA GLN A 45 4.67 33.81 -13.69
C GLN A 45 4.04 34.15 -12.34
N ASN A 46 3.83 35.44 -12.06
CA ASN A 46 3.28 35.94 -10.81
C ASN A 46 2.64 37.32 -11.00
N GLY A 47 1.59 37.63 -10.23
CA GLY A 47 0.96 38.95 -10.14
C GLY A 47 0.02 39.31 -11.31
N GLY A 48 -0.05 40.60 -11.62
CA GLY A 48 -0.91 41.14 -12.69
C GLY A 48 -2.32 41.44 -12.21
N THR A 49 -2.50 41.73 -10.92
CA THR A 49 -3.81 42.04 -10.34
C THR A 49 -4.18 43.49 -10.66
N ILE A 50 -5.23 43.66 -11.47
CA ILE A 50 -5.73 44.96 -11.90
C ILE A 50 -6.98 45.32 -11.12
N VAL A 51 -6.99 46.52 -10.54
CA VAL A 51 -8.15 47.11 -9.84
C VAL A 51 -8.55 48.44 -10.48
N ILE A 52 -9.77 48.89 -10.19
CA ILE A 52 -10.22 50.23 -10.61
C ILE A 52 -9.44 51.26 -9.80
N GLY A 53 -8.81 52.20 -10.50
CA GLY A 53 -7.96 53.21 -9.89
C GLY A 53 -8.74 54.37 -9.31
N SER A 54 -8.05 55.19 -8.51
CA SER A 54 -8.61 56.43 -7.98
C SER A 54 -8.66 57.52 -9.07
N GLY A 55 -9.85 57.74 -9.63
CA GLY A 55 -10.12 58.80 -10.61
C GLY A 55 -10.76 58.29 -11.90
N PRO A 56 -11.35 59.19 -12.71
CA PRO A 56 -12.00 58.80 -13.96
C PRO A 56 -10.98 58.21 -14.93
N ASN A 57 -11.35 57.12 -15.62
CA ASN A 57 -10.53 56.50 -16.65
C ASN A 57 -9.16 56.00 -16.15
N ARG A 58 -9.12 55.39 -14.96
CA ARG A 58 -7.89 54.88 -14.33
C ARG A 58 -8.04 53.45 -13.82
N VAL A 59 -6.96 52.68 -13.93
CA VAL A 59 -6.77 51.38 -13.27
C VAL A 59 -5.42 51.32 -12.60
N ASP A 60 -5.30 50.45 -11.59
CA ASP A 60 -4.06 50.28 -10.83
C ASP A 60 -3.60 48.81 -10.92
N LEU A 61 -2.29 48.62 -11.06
CA LEU A 61 -1.60 47.36 -10.83
C LEU A 61 -1.11 47.35 -9.37
N ILE A 62 -1.66 46.45 -8.56
CA ILE A 62 -1.42 46.46 -7.10
C ILE A 62 -0.28 45.56 -6.63
N ASP A 63 0.20 44.66 -7.49
CA ASP A 63 1.23 43.68 -7.18
C ASP A 63 2.40 43.72 -8.19
N THR A 64 3.54 43.17 -7.80
CA THR A 64 4.66 42.99 -8.73
C THR A 64 4.29 41.92 -9.75
N LEU A 65 4.24 42.32 -11.01
CA LEU A 65 3.98 41.44 -12.13
C LEU A 65 5.29 40.90 -12.69
N ILE A 66 5.37 39.58 -12.82
CA ILE A 66 6.42 38.88 -13.57
C ILE A 66 5.74 38.09 -14.69
N ALA A 67 6.11 38.37 -15.93
CA ALA A 67 5.56 37.73 -17.12
C ALA A 67 6.67 37.44 -18.14
N TYR A 68 6.37 36.60 -19.13
CA TYR A 68 7.26 36.28 -20.23
C TYR A 68 6.49 36.38 -21.54
N ASP A 69 7.05 37.10 -22.51
CA ASP A 69 6.45 37.21 -23.84
C ASP A 69 6.65 35.92 -24.67
N GLU A 70 6.01 35.86 -25.84
CA GLU A 70 6.11 34.73 -26.77
C GLU A 70 7.53 34.50 -27.31
N GLU A 71 8.42 35.49 -27.18
CA GLU A 71 9.83 35.38 -27.55
C GLU A 71 10.73 34.95 -26.38
N GLY A 72 10.15 34.70 -25.21
CA GLY A 72 10.87 34.31 -23.98
C GLY A 72 11.50 35.48 -23.23
N LYS A 73 11.14 36.73 -23.52
CA LYS A 73 11.65 37.89 -22.78
C LYS A 73 10.89 38.03 -21.47
N ARG A 74 11.64 38.06 -20.37
CA ARG A 74 11.12 38.32 -19.02
C ARG A 74 10.69 39.78 -18.91
N ILE A 75 9.49 40.01 -18.38
CA ILE A 75 8.87 41.30 -18.09
C ILE A 75 8.67 41.39 -16.58
N GLN A 76 9.17 42.44 -15.93
CA GLN A 76 8.98 42.67 -14.50
C GLN A 76 8.46 44.09 -14.23
N VAL A 77 7.19 44.22 -13.89
CA VAL A 77 6.56 45.52 -13.61
C VAL A 77 6.26 45.61 -12.11
N THR A 78 6.79 46.62 -11.43
CA THR A 78 6.43 46.92 -10.04
C THR A 78 5.00 47.46 -9.97
N PRO A 79 4.33 47.49 -8.79
CA PRO A 79 3.01 48.11 -8.67
C PRO A 79 2.99 49.55 -9.22
N ILE A 80 1.97 49.87 -10.03
CA ILE A 80 1.77 51.17 -10.67
C ILE A 80 0.31 51.58 -10.52
N ALA A 81 0.08 52.73 -9.90
CA ALA A 81 -1.24 53.34 -9.82
C ALA A 81 -1.46 54.35 -10.96
N GLY A 82 -2.73 54.61 -11.29
CA GLY A 82 -3.14 55.67 -12.21
C GLY A 82 -2.89 55.35 -13.69
N ILE A 83 -2.94 54.09 -14.09
CA ILE A 83 -2.75 53.69 -15.49
C ILE A 83 -3.93 54.22 -16.32
N PRO A 84 -3.68 55.00 -17.39
CA PRO A 84 -4.73 55.64 -18.16
C PRO A 84 -5.49 54.64 -19.05
N VAL A 85 -6.82 54.69 -18.94
CA VAL A 85 -7.74 54.00 -19.84
C VAL A 85 -8.31 55.03 -20.82
N PRO A 86 -8.38 54.77 -22.13
CA PRO A 86 -8.99 55.71 -23.05
C PRO A 86 -10.49 55.83 -22.77
N ASN A 87 -11.09 57.00 -23.01
CA ASN A 87 -12.49 57.27 -22.64
C ASN A 87 -13.48 56.64 -23.64
N ASN A 88 -14.61 56.15 -23.12
CA ASN A 88 -15.72 55.59 -23.90
C ASN A 88 -15.30 54.50 -24.90
N VAL A 89 -14.40 53.60 -24.48
CA VAL A 89 -13.90 52.51 -25.34
C VAL A 89 -13.63 51.24 -24.55
N THR A 90 -13.61 50.12 -25.26
CA THR A 90 -13.08 48.84 -24.76
C THR A 90 -11.66 48.64 -25.28
N CYS A 91 -10.72 48.39 -24.38
CA CYS A 91 -9.31 48.13 -24.69
C CYS A 91 -8.79 46.93 -23.90
N THR A 92 -7.71 46.33 -24.38
CA THR A 92 -6.97 45.30 -23.66
C THR A 92 -5.80 45.93 -22.95
N LEU A 93 -5.69 45.72 -21.64
CA LEU A 93 -4.49 46.07 -20.88
C LEU A 93 -3.43 45.01 -21.16
N VAL A 94 -2.27 45.44 -21.64
CA VAL A 94 -1.14 44.56 -21.95
C VAL A 94 0.12 45.06 -21.27
N VAL A 95 1.02 44.13 -20.99
CA VAL A 95 2.41 44.47 -20.64
C VAL A 95 3.34 44.01 -21.72
N ARG A 96 4.43 44.75 -21.87
CA ARG A 96 5.35 44.58 -22.97
C ARG A 96 6.78 44.86 -22.52
N HIS A 97 7.69 44.03 -23.02
CA HIS A 97 9.12 44.31 -22.95
C HIS A 97 9.49 45.43 -23.91
N LYS A 98 10.30 46.37 -23.44
CA LYS A 98 10.84 47.46 -24.24
C LYS A 98 12.26 47.76 -23.79
N PHE A 99 13.15 48.01 -24.73
CA PHE A 99 14.47 48.53 -24.36
C PHE A 99 14.38 50.02 -24.05
N LEU A 100 14.90 50.41 -22.89
CA LEU A 100 15.23 51.80 -22.62
C LEU A 100 16.61 52.06 -23.20
N GLU A 101 16.67 52.97 -24.17
CA GLU A 101 17.90 53.36 -24.83
C GLU A 101 18.49 54.59 -24.14
N THR A 102 19.62 54.40 -23.47
CA THR A 102 20.37 55.47 -22.83
C THR A 102 21.61 55.78 -23.65
N GLN A 103 21.73 57.03 -24.05
CA GLN A 103 22.92 57.57 -24.68
C GLN A 103 23.94 57.94 -23.61
N TYR A 104 25.17 57.46 -23.74
CA TYR A 104 26.27 57.83 -22.84
C TYR A 104 27.56 58.08 -23.59
N ASP A 105 28.33 59.05 -23.10
CA ASP A 105 29.67 59.33 -23.59
C ASP A 105 30.71 58.64 -22.70
N SER A 106 31.66 58.02 -23.38
CA SER A 106 32.82 57.37 -22.78
C SER A 106 33.63 58.34 -21.90
N PRO A 107 33.90 58.04 -20.62
CA PRO A 107 34.67 58.91 -19.72
C PRO A 107 36.16 58.85 -20.08
N SER A 108 36.55 59.59 -21.11
CA SER A 108 37.92 59.64 -21.63
C SER A 108 38.44 61.07 -21.70
N ASN A 109 39.73 61.24 -21.42
CA ASN A 109 40.45 62.51 -21.67
C ASN A 109 40.82 62.68 -23.16
N LEU A 110 40.31 61.82 -24.05
CA LEU A 110 40.52 61.86 -25.49
C LEU A 110 39.30 62.49 -26.20
N PRO A 111 39.45 62.97 -27.45
CA PRO A 111 38.33 63.47 -28.23
C PRO A 111 37.20 62.43 -28.34
N SER A 112 35.95 62.89 -28.22
CA SER A 112 34.77 62.02 -28.28
C SER A 112 34.67 61.30 -29.63
N ASP A 113 34.54 59.98 -29.60
CA ASP A 113 34.28 59.14 -30.77
C ASP A 113 32.76 59.06 -31.10
N GLY A 114 31.96 59.94 -30.48
CA GLY A 114 30.50 59.94 -30.53
C GLY A 114 29.86 59.06 -29.46
N THR A 115 28.58 59.30 -29.21
CA THR A 115 27.83 58.69 -28.10
C THR A 115 27.57 57.20 -28.35
N ASN A 116 27.69 56.39 -27.29
CA ASN A 116 27.34 54.97 -27.29
C ASN A 116 25.87 54.81 -26.86
N LEU A 117 25.20 53.81 -27.42
CA LEU A 117 23.82 53.48 -27.09
C LEU A 117 23.78 52.23 -26.20
N TRP A 118 23.27 52.41 -24.99
CA TRP A 118 23.06 51.33 -24.05
C TRP A 118 21.58 50.95 -24.01
N ARG A 119 21.28 49.65 -24.14
CA ARG A 119 19.92 49.12 -24.00
C ARG A 119 19.75 48.44 -22.66
N ASP A 120 18.97 49.07 -21.79
CA ASP A 120 18.52 48.47 -20.54
C ASP A 120 17.14 47.83 -20.73
N ASN A 121 16.92 46.72 -20.02
CA ASN A 121 15.59 46.11 -19.95
C ASN A 121 14.61 47.07 -19.27
N SER A 122 13.54 47.39 -19.97
CA SER A 122 12.44 48.19 -19.46
C SER A 122 11.11 47.55 -19.84
N PHE A 123 10.06 47.99 -19.18
CA PHE A 123 8.76 47.37 -19.27
C PHE A 123 7.71 48.47 -19.28
N GLU A 124 6.72 48.32 -20.15
CA GLU A 124 5.61 49.25 -20.21
C GLU A 124 4.28 48.50 -20.04
N ILE A 125 3.35 49.18 -19.39
CA ILE A 125 1.95 48.77 -19.30
C ILE A 125 1.13 49.76 -20.11
N LEU A 126 0.34 49.25 -21.06
CA LEU A 126 -0.39 50.08 -22.01
C LEU A 126 -1.78 49.52 -22.28
N THR A 127 -2.68 50.41 -22.69
CA THR A 127 -4.04 50.08 -23.11
C THR A 127 -4.10 50.02 -24.63
N ARG A 128 -4.37 48.82 -25.17
CA ARG A 128 -4.40 48.57 -26.61
C ARG A 128 -5.83 48.49 -27.12
N GLN A 129 -6.13 49.27 -28.15
CA GLN A 129 -7.38 49.18 -28.91
C GLN A 129 -7.11 48.33 -30.17
N GLY A 130 -7.94 47.33 -30.43
CA GLY A 130 -7.76 46.42 -31.57
C GLY A 130 -6.94 45.17 -31.23
N LEU A 131 -6.29 44.60 -32.25
CA LEU A 131 -5.56 43.33 -32.13
C LEU A 131 -4.28 43.47 -31.30
N LEU A 132 -3.94 42.42 -30.56
CA LEU A 132 -2.65 42.27 -29.90
C LEU A 132 -1.54 42.19 -30.95
N VAL A 133 -0.37 42.74 -30.63
CA VAL A 133 0.80 42.65 -31.51
C VAL A 133 1.91 41.86 -30.83
N THR A 134 2.85 41.34 -31.62
CA THR A 134 3.94 40.50 -31.13
C THR A 134 4.66 41.11 -29.93
N GLY A 135 4.88 40.30 -28.90
CA GLY A 135 5.48 40.71 -27.62
C GLY A 135 4.51 41.30 -26.58
N ASP A 136 3.20 41.42 -26.87
CA ASP A 136 2.21 41.76 -25.85
C ASP A 136 1.85 40.55 -24.98
N VAL A 137 1.84 40.75 -23.66
CA VAL A 137 1.23 39.82 -22.72
C VAL A 137 -0.07 40.43 -22.20
N PRO A 138 -1.24 39.90 -22.58
CA PRO A 138 -2.52 40.45 -22.17
C PRO A 138 -2.80 40.17 -20.69
N LEU A 139 -3.32 41.18 -20.00
CA LEU A 139 -3.74 41.09 -18.60
C LEU A 139 -5.25 41.04 -18.48
N ARG A 140 -5.96 42.05 -19.01
CA ARG A 140 -7.39 42.19 -18.76
C ARG A 140 -8.07 43.00 -19.86
N LEU A 141 -9.31 42.66 -20.18
CA LEU A 141 -10.20 43.55 -20.92
C LEU A 141 -10.70 44.66 -19.99
N ILE A 142 -10.66 45.91 -20.45
CA ILE A 142 -11.11 47.08 -19.70
C ILE A 142 -12.05 47.87 -20.59
N SER A 143 -13.16 48.34 -20.02
CA SER A 143 -14.06 49.28 -20.68
C SER A 143 -14.26 50.53 -19.84
N SER A 144 -14.39 51.67 -20.50
CA SER A 144 -14.78 52.93 -19.87
C SER A 144 -16.03 53.50 -20.55
N ASN A 145 -16.85 54.24 -19.81
CA ASN A 145 -17.99 54.97 -20.37
C ASN A 145 -17.67 56.47 -20.52
N ALA A 146 -18.57 57.23 -21.16
CA ALA A 146 -18.42 58.68 -21.37
C ALA A 146 -18.21 59.50 -20.08
N SER A 147 -18.67 58.98 -18.92
CA SER A 147 -18.51 59.60 -17.60
C SER A 147 -17.20 59.22 -16.91
N GLY A 148 -16.33 58.45 -17.55
CA GLY A 148 -15.04 58.01 -17.02
C GLY A 148 -15.13 56.86 -16.00
N VAL A 149 -16.29 56.19 -15.89
CA VAL A 149 -16.42 55.00 -15.05
C VAL A 149 -15.77 53.81 -15.76
N VAL A 150 -14.83 53.16 -15.09
CA VAL A 150 -14.11 51.99 -15.60
C VAL A 150 -14.77 50.71 -15.11
N THR A 151 -14.95 49.74 -16.01
CA THR A 151 -15.41 48.39 -15.70
C THR A 151 -14.35 47.38 -16.13
N LEU A 152 -13.97 46.50 -15.20
CA LEU A 152 -13.08 45.37 -15.47
C LEU A 152 -13.86 44.26 -16.17
N GLY A 153 -13.47 43.93 -17.40
CA GLY A 153 -14.03 42.83 -18.16
C GLY A 153 -13.30 41.51 -17.87
N THR A 154 -13.25 40.65 -18.89
CA THR A 154 -12.63 39.32 -18.84
C THR A 154 -11.16 39.38 -18.43
N ASP A 155 -10.75 38.48 -17.54
CA ASP A 155 -9.33 38.23 -17.24
C ASP A 155 -8.70 37.49 -18.42
N LEU A 156 -7.61 38.06 -18.97
CA LEU A 156 -6.93 37.54 -20.15
C LEU A 156 -5.55 36.97 -19.80
N ARG A 157 -5.20 36.95 -18.51
CA ARG A 157 -3.94 36.37 -18.04
C ARG A 157 -3.90 34.88 -18.35
N THR A 158 -2.88 34.47 -19.07
CA THR A 158 -2.53 33.07 -19.25
C THR A 158 -1.31 32.78 -18.38
N TRP A 159 -1.47 31.94 -17.36
CA TRP A 159 -0.37 31.52 -16.49
C TRP A 159 0.64 30.69 -17.28
N ARG A 160 1.94 30.89 -17.03
CA ARG A 160 2.99 30.12 -17.69
C ARG A 160 2.81 28.64 -17.42
N GLY A 161 2.87 27.83 -18.48
CA GLY A 161 2.86 26.36 -18.42
C GLY A 161 4.03 25.79 -19.21
N ILE A 162 4.28 24.48 -19.09
CA ILE A 162 5.36 23.81 -19.86
C ILE A 162 5.04 23.93 -21.37
N PHE A 163 5.98 24.47 -22.16
CA PHE A 163 5.77 24.65 -23.60
C PHE A 163 5.99 23.34 -24.36
N THR A 164 5.14 23.04 -25.35
CA THR A 164 5.15 21.79 -26.11
C THR A 164 6.49 21.50 -26.80
N ASN A 165 7.22 22.54 -27.23
CA ASN A 165 8.50 22.37 -27.92
C ASN A 165 9.66 22.00 -26.97
N ASN A 166 9.47 22.11 -25.66
CA ASN A 166 10.48 21.77 -24.65
C ASN A 166 10.19 20.44 -23.93
N ILE A 167 9.09 19.77 -24.27
CA ILE A 167 8.79 18.42 -23.79
C ILE A 167 9.41 17.44 -24.79
N LYS A 168 10.51 16.80 -24.41
CA LYS A 168 11.04 15.66 -25.20
C LYS A 168 10.06 14.50 -25.14
N ASP A 169 9.99 13.68 -26.19
CA ASP A 169 9.22 12.43 -26.16
C ASP A 169 9.54 11.62 -24.88
N GLY A 170 8.49 11.22 -24.15
CA GLY A 170 8.62 10.45 -22.90
C GLY A 170 8.96 11.27 -21.64
N GLN A 171 8.95 12.61 -21.67
CA GLN A 171 9.10 13.42 -20.45
C GLN A 171 7.82 13.54 -19.62
N ILE A 172 6.64 13.61 -20.26
CA ILE A 172 5.36 13.47 -19.58
C ILE A 172 4.86 12.04 -19.81
N THR A 173 5.09 11.17 -18.83
CA THR A 173 4.52 9.82 -18.79
C THR A 173 3.51 9.73 -17.66
N GLU A 174 2.54 8.82 -17.80
CA GLU A 174 1.58 8.36 -16.78
C GLU A 174 2.23 7.95 -15.47
N GLU A 175 3.55 7.85 -15.37
CA GLU A 175 4.27 7.51 -14.15
C GLU A 175 4.75 8.75 -13.41
N LYS A 176 5.01 9.85 -14.13
CA LYS A 176 5.64 11.07 -13.64
C LYS A 176 4.66 12.19 -13.26
N GLN A 177 3.40 12.13 -13.68
CA GLN A 177 2.42 13.12 -13.21
C GLN A 177 2.02 12.84 -11.76
N ALA A 178 1.72 13.90 -10.98
CA ALA A 178 1.22 13.75 -9.63
C ALA A 178 -0.12 12.99 -9.63
N SER A 179 -0.36 12.17 -8.62
CA SER A 179 -1.56 11.33 -8.48
C SER A 179 -2.87 12.13 -8.50
N SER A 180 -2.84 13.44 -8.20
CA SER A 180 -3.97 14.36 -8.28
C SER A 180 -4.35 14.84 -9.69
N VAL A 181 -3.47 14.64 -10.68
CA VAL A 181 -3.69 15.08 -12.08
C VAL A 181 -4.25 13.94 -12.95
N LYS A 182 -4.03 12.68 -12.53
CA LYS A 182 -4.38 11.48 -13.31
C LYS A 182 -5.83 11.03 -13.19
N THR A 183 -6.66 11.70 -12.41
CA THR A 183 -8.07 11.32 -12.25
C THR A 183 -8.98 12.54 -12.11
N GLY A 184 -9.89 12.74 -13.07
CA GLY A 184 -11.16 13.48 -12.96
C GLY A 184 -11.16 14.79 -12.16
N LEU A 185 -11.28 15.92 -12.85
CA LEU A 185 -11.31 17.23 -12.20
C LEU A 185 -12.45 17.32 -11.16
N ILE A 186 -12.13 17.79 -9.96
CA ILE A 186 -13.10 18.09 -8.88
C ILE A 186 -14.19 19.06 -9.35
N THR A 187 -13.89 19.92 -10.33
CA THR A 187 -14.86 20.84 -10.94
C THR A 187 -15.95 20.14 -11.74
N ASP A 188 -15.65 19.00 -12.38
CA ASP A 188 -16.65 18.21 -13.11
C ASP A 188 -17.59 17.52 -12.12
N LEU A 189 -17.03 16.99 -11.01
CA LEU A 189 -17.82 16.49 -9.89
C LEU A 189 -18.65 17.58 -9.22
N HIS A 190 -18.12 18.81 -9.09
CA HIS A 190 -18.83 19.96 -8.53
C HIS A 190 -19.97 20.43 -9.46
N ALA A 191 -19.76 20.41 -10.77
CA ALA A 191 -20.77 20.74 -11.77
C ALA A 191 -21.88 19.67 -11.85
N GLU A 192 -21.53 18.38 -11.77
CA GLU A 192 -22.50 17.28 -11.67
C GLU A 192 -23.27 17.32 -10.34
N LEU A 193 -22.60 17.64 -9.23
CA LEU A 193 -23.23 17.76 -7.91
C LEU A 193 -24.17 18.97 -7.85
N ILE A 194 -23.77 20.14 -8.37
CA ILE A 194 -24.65 21.32 -8.48
C ILE A 194 -25.81 21.06 -9.46
N GLY A 195 -25.56 20.36 -10.58
CA GLY A 195 -26.59 19.93 -11.52
C GLY A 195 -27.59 18.92 -10.92
N ALA A 196 -27.14 18.08 -9.99
CA ALA A 196 -27.97 17.13 -9.25
C ALA A 196 -28.73 17.76 -8.07
N ILE A 197 -28.23 18.88 -7.52
CA ILE A 197 -28.84 19.62 -6.40
C ILE A 197 -29.98 20.53 -6.86
N ASN A 198 -30.01 20.99 -8.12
CA ASN A 198 -31.14 21.74 -8.65
C ASN A 198 -32.36 20.81 -8.85
N PRO A 199 -33.46 20.97 -8.07
CA PRO A 199 -34.62 20.10 -8.17
C PRO A 199 -35.39 20.42 -9.46
N ASP A 200 -35.24 19.57 -10.46
CA ASP A 200 -36.18 19.46 -11.56
C ASP A 200 -37.42 18.69 -11.07
N VAL A 201 -38.60 19.29 -11.24
CA VAL A 201 -39.92 18.80 -10.80
C VAL A 201 -40.23 17.40 -11.35
N ASN A 202 -39.52 16.97 -12.40
CA ASN A 202 -39.75 15.69 -13.09
C ASN A 202 -38.94 14.50 -12.54
N HIS A 203 -38.01 14.68 -11.61
CA HIS A 203 -37.16 13.58 -11.10
C HIS A 203 -36.85 13.68 -9.58
N PRO A 204 -37.82 13.33 -8.71
CA PRO A 204 -37.73 13.50 -7.26
C PRO A 204 -36.69 12.61 -6.55
N LEU A 205 -36.10 11.62 -7.22
CA LEU A 205 -35.11 10.69 -6.65
C LEU A 205 -33.64 11.12 -6.87
N LYS A 206 -33.39 12.24 -7.56
CA LYS A 206 -32.03 12.71 -7.91
C LYS A 206 -31.14 12.99 -6.69
N LEU A 207 -31.70 13.56 -5.61
CA LEU A 207 -30.97 13.80 -4.37
C LEU A 207 -30.48 12.50 -3.72
N VAL A 208 -31.33 11.46 -3.74
CA VAL A 208 -31.00 10.14 -3.19
C VAL A 208 -29.89 9.47 -4.00
N GLN A 209 -29.90 9.64 -5.33
CA GLN A 209 -28.84 9.14 -6.20
C GLN A 209 -27.50 9.85 -5.95
N GLY A 210 -27.50 11.18 -5.78
CA GLY A 210 -26.30 11.95 -5.44
C GLY A 210 -25.71 11.55 -4.08
N ILE A 211 -26.56 11.32 -3.07
CA ILE A 211 -26.13 10.82 -1.75
C ILE A 211 -25.52 9.43 -1.89
N ASN A 212 -26.13 8.53 -2.67
CA ASN A 212 -25.64 7.17 -2.86
C ASN A 212 -24.28 7.15 -3.60
N GLN A 213 -24.10 8.02 -4.60
CA GLN A 213 -22.85 8.13 -5.34
C GLN A 213 -21.72 8.69 -4.48
N THR A 214 -22.01 9.70 -3.66
CA THR A 214 -21.07 10.28 -2.68
C THR A 214 -20.66 9.25 -1.63
N TYR A 215 -21.61 8.43 -1.15
CA TYR A 215 -21.34 7.32 -0.24
C TYR A 215 -20.42 6.26 -0.87
N LEU A 216 -20.70 5.84 -2.11
CA LEU A 216 -19.88 4.86 -2.83
C LEU A 216 -18.46 5.39 -3.11
N TYR A 217 -18.33 6.66 -3.47
CA TYR A 217 -17.02 7.30 -3.66
C TYR A 217 -16.23 7.33 -2.35
N SER A 218 -16.86 7.79 -1.27
CA SER A 218 -16.20 7.90 0.05
C SER A 218 -15.77 6.53 0.56
N LYS A 219 -16.62 5.52 0.38
CA LYS A 219 -16.31 4.12 0.66
C LYS A 219 -15.11 3.64 -0.16
N ASN A 220 -15.10 3.87 -1.47
CA ASN A 220 -14.00 3.44 -2.35
C ASN A 220 -12.69 4.19 -2.08
N PHE A 221 -12.76 5.47 -1.71
CA PHE A 221 -11.59 6.29 -1.36
C PHE A 221 -10.95 5.82 -0.05
N ILE A 222 -11.77 5.54 0.97
CA ILE A 222 -11.31 4.88 2.21
C ILE A 222 -10.73 3.49 1.86
N ASP A 223 -11.41 2.73 0.99
CA ASP A 223 -10.99 1.39 0.59
C ASP A 223 -9.63 1.35 -0.13
N VAL A 224 -9.23 2.42 -0.83
CA VAL A 224 -7.98 2.50 -1.60
C VAL A 224 -6.85 3.13 -0.78
N THR A 225 -7.13 4.18 0.00
CA THR A 225 -6.11 4.94 0.74
C THR A 225 -5.58 4.15 1.94
N PHE A 226 -6.41 3.34 2.59
CA PHE A 226 -5.98 2.51 3.73
C PHE A 226 -5.36 1.16 3.33
N LYS A 227 -5.17 0.84 2.04
CA LYS A 227 -4.56 -0.44 1.62
C LYS A 227 -3.12 -0.65 2.08
N GLN A 228 -2.37 0.39 2.43
CA GLN A 228 -1.02 0.23 2.99
C GLN A 228 -1.02 -0.17 4.48
N GLU A 229 -2.13 -0.02 5.20
CA GLU A 229 -2.24 -0.36 6.63
C GLU A 229 -3.39 -1.34 6.95
N ARG A 230 -4.11 -1.83 5.92
CA ARG A 230 -5.25 -2.72 6.09
C ARG A 230 -4.83 -4.08 6.63
N LYS A 231 -5.24 -4.33 7.86
CA LYS A 231 -5.13 -5.61 8.52
C LYS A 231 -6.27 -6.52 8.09
N PHE A 232 -5.95 -7.67 7.51
CA PHE A 232 -6.97 -8.59 7.02
C PHE A 232 -7.58 -9.38 8.18
N LEU A 233 -8.88 -9.68 8.09
CA LEU A 233 -9.52 -10.61 9.03
C LEU A 233 -8.76 -11.95 9.00
N GLY A 234 -8.30 -12.38 10.18
CA GLY A 234 -7.49 -13.59 10.30
C GLY A 234 -5.99 -13.40 10.07
N GLU A 235 -5.52 -12.18 9.76
CA GLU A 235 -4.08 -11.85 9.73
C GLU A 235 -3.50 -11.96 11.13
N MET A 236 -2.29 -12.50 11.21
CA MET A 236 -1.56 -12.69 12.46
C MET A 236 -0.41 -11.70 12.58
N PHE A 237 -0.17 -11.21 13.80
CA PHE A 237 0.93 -10.29 14.12
C PHE A 237 1.40 -10.50 15.56
N TRP A 238 2.51 -9.85 15.95
CA TRP A 238 3.11 -9.99 17.28
C TRP A 238 3.16 -8.66 18.00
N MET A 239 3.05 -8.71 19.33
CA MET A 239 3.31 -7.58 20.20
C MET A 239 4.09 -8.03 21.43
N ASP A 240 4.86 -7.13 22.02
CA ASP A 240 5.58 -7.38 23.27
C ASP A 240 4.64 -7.37 24.48
N ASP A 241 3.53 -6.62 24.40
CA ASP A 241 2.58 -6.45 25.50
C ASP A 241 1.26 -7.18 25.29
N LEU A 242 0.67 -7.66 26.40
CA LEU A 242 -0.67 -8.22 26.41
C LEU A 242 -1.71 -7.08 26.42
N LYS A 243 -2.62 -7.08 25.44
CA LYS A 243 -3.68 -6.10 25.27
C LYS A 243 -4.99 -6.83 25.00
N SER A 244 -6.02 -6.47 25.75
CA SER A 244 -7.35 -7.04 25.58
C SER A 244 -8.00 -6.54 24.28
N PRO A 245 -8.80 -7.39 23.60
CA PRO A 245 -9.57 -6.97 22.44
C PRO A 245 -10.50 -5.80 22.77
N SER A 246 -10.51 -4.78 21.91
CA SER A 246 -11.40 -3.61 22.04
C SER A 246 -11.79 -3.07 20.66
N ILE A 247 -12.62 -2.03 20.62
CA ILE A 247 -12.97 -1.37 19.35
C ILE A 247 -11.75 -0.76 18.66
N ASP A 248 -10.82 -0.19 19.44
CA ASP A 248 -9.58 0.44 18.95
C ASP A 248 -8.44 -0.56 18.78
N PHE A 249 -8.61 -1.79 19.29
CA PHE A 249 -7.68 -2.88 19.12
C PHE A 249 -8.44 -4.16 18.76
N PRO A 250 -8.89 -4.28 17.50
CA PRO A 250 -9.71 -5.39 17.04
C PRO A 250 -8.86 -6.63 16.77
N ALA A 251 -8.13 -7.09 17.78
CA ALA A 251 -7.27 -8.25 17.70
C ALA A 251 -7.39 -9.10 18.97
N PHE A 252 -7.25 -10.42 18.80
CA PHE A 252 -7.37 -11.41 19.86
C PHE A 252 -6.05 -12.13 20.06
N CYS A 253 -5.63 -12.24 21.32
CA CYS A 253 -4.38 -12.89 21.69
C CYS A 253 -4.54 -14.41 21.62
N LEU A 254 -3.79 -15.06 20.74
CA LEU A 254 -3.78 -16.52 20.60
C LEU A 254 -3.06 -17.22 21.77
N ALA A 255 -2.35 -16.46 22.62
CA ALA A 255 -1.81 -16.96 23.88
C ALA A 255 -2.83 -16.91 25.04
N SER A 256 -4.04 -16.38 24.82
CA SER A 256 -5.11 -16.44 25.82
C SER A 256 -5.51 -17.90 26.12
N PRO A 257 -6.02 -18.19 27.33
CA PRO A 257 -6.48 -19.52 27.69
C PRO A 257 -7.54 -20.08 26.72
N ASP A 258 -7.72 -21.40 26.77
CA ASP A 258 -8.76 -22.10 26.04
C ASP A 258 -10.13 -21.56 26.45
N GLN A 259 -10.94 -21.16 25.47
CA GLN A 259 -12.22 -20.53 25.74
C GLN A 259 -13.16 -20.64 24.54
N LEU A 260 -14.47 -20.47 24.81
CA LEU A 260 -15.46 -20.27 23.75
C LEU A 260 -15.49 -18.81 23.36
N ILE A 261 -15.38 -18.53 22.08
CA ILE A 261 -15.59 -17.20 21.51
C ILE A 261 -16.98 -17.17 20.90
N SER A 262 -17.77 -16.16 21.29
CA SER A 262 -19.16 -15.98 20.84
C SER A 262 -19.28 -14.80 19.88
N VAL A 263 -20.30 -14.84 19.00
CA VAL A 263 -20.64 -13.70 18.11
C VAL A 263 -21.13 -12.47 18.87
N SER A 264 -21.66 -12.66 20.08
CA SER A 264 -22.32 -11.64 20.90
C SER A 264 -21.88 -11.70 22.36
N GLY A 265 -22.20 -10.65 23.13
CA GLY A 265 -21.81 -10.51 24.54
C GLY A 265 -20.58 -9.63 24.73
N THR A 266 -20.15 -9.45 25.98
CA THR A 266 -18.94 -8.68 26.31
C THR A 266 -17.72 -9.35 25.69
N GLY A 267 -17.04 -8.65 24.78
CA GLY A 267 -15.92 -9.21 24.01
C GLY A 267 -16.34 -10.14 22.86
N GLY A 268 -17.58 -10.06 22.38
CA GLY A 268 -18.03 -10.82 21.21
C GLY A 268 -17.24 -10.49 19.94
N MET A 269 -16.93 -11.50 19.13
CA MET A 269 -16.07 -11.39 17.95
C MET A 269 -16.76 -12.02 16.72
N PRO A 270 -17.82 -11.41 16.19
CA PRO A 270 -18.67 -12.02 15.15
C PRO A 270 -17.89 -12.38 13.87
N ASP A 271 -16.99 -11.49 13.43
CA ASP A 271 -16.19 -11.73 12.22
C ASP A 271 -15.18 -12.87 12.43
N LEU A 272 -14.51 -12.93 13.60
CA LEU A 272 -13.59 -14.04 13.92
C LEU A 272 -14.33 -15.38 14.00
N VAL A 273 -15.50 -15.40 14.64
CA VAL A 273 -16.34 -16.61 14.73
C VAL A 273 -16.69 -17.08 13.32
N SER A 274 -17.19 -16.19 12.47
CA SER A 274 -17.50 -16.50 11.07
C SER A 274 -16.27 -16.99 10.29
N TYR A 275 -15.11 -16.36 10.48
CA TYR A 275 -13.86 -16.75 9.84
C TYR A 275 -13.41 -18.16 10.25
N TRP A 276 -13.35 -18.45 11.55
CA TRP A 276 -12.90 -19.74 12.07
C TRP A 276 -13.90 -20.88 11.82
N LEU A 277 -15.20 -20.59 11.83
CA LEU A 277 -16.20 -21.55 11.37
C LEU A 277 -15.92 -21.97 9.92
N ASN A 278 -15.46 -21.08 9.06
CA ASN A 278 -15.22 -21.39 7.65
C ASN A 278 -13.77 -21.78 7.33
N LYS A 279 -12.96 -22.11 8.34
CA LYS A 279 -11.55 -22.47 8.16
C LYS A 279 -11.29 -23.98 8.37
N PRO A 280 -11.45 -24.83 7.34
CA PRO A 280 -11.07 -26.23 7.44
C PRO A 280 -9.55 -26.40 7.42
N LEU A 281 -9.10 -27.57 7.91
CA LEU A 281 -7.73 -28.02 7.66
C LEU A 281 -7.53 -28.22 6.16
N ARG A 282 -6.36 -27.82 5.68
CA ARG A 282 -6.07 -27.77 4.25
C ARG A 282 -4.75 -28.46 3.97
N TYR A 283 -4.80 -29.43 3.06
CA TYR A 283 -3.64 -29.99 2.36
C TYR A 283 -3.44 -29.25 1.04
N ASP A 284 -2.34 -28.50 0.95
CA ASP A 284 -2.11 -27.62 -0.20
C ASP A 284 -0.73 -27.84 -0.81
N PRO A 285 -0.48 -28.94 -1.55
CA PRO A 285 0.73 -29.07 -2.34
C PRO A 285 0.59 -28.17 -3.57
N LEU A 286 1.22 -26.99 -3.53
CA LEU A 286 1.39 -26.11 -4.69
C LEU A 286 0.06 -25.59 -5.29
N GLY A 287 -0.96 -25.32 -4.46
CA GLY A 287 -2.20 -24.64 -4.89
C GLY A 287 -3.42 -25.55 -5.11
N ASN A 288 -3.31 -26.86 -4.85
CA ASN A 288 -4.40 -27.83 -5.04
C ASN A 288 -5.52 -27.74 -3.99
N ASN A 289 -5.30 -27.04 -2.86
CA ASN A 289 -6.35 -26.69 -1.88
C ASN A 289 -7.30 -27.83 -1.45
N ILE A 290 -6.78 -29.03 -1.13
CA ILE A 290 -7.59 -30.16 -0.70
C ILE A 290 -8.04 -29.95 0.75
N THR A 291 -9.35 -29.94 0.98
CA THR A 291 -9.98 -29.80 2.31
C THR A 291 -10.88 -30.98 2.69
N ASP A 292 -11.17 -31.85 1.72
CA ASP A 292 -12.05 -33.01 1.87
C ASP A 292 -11.25 -34.29 1.64
N PHE A 293 -11.17 -35.12 2.68
CA PHE A 293 -10.34 -36.31 2.69
C PHE A 293 -11.19 -37.56 2.49
N ASP A 294 -10.78 -38.42 1.56
CA ASP A 294 -11.49 -39.65 1.23
C ASP A 294 -11.45 -40.65 2.38
N THR A 295 -12.46 -41.53 2.41
CA THR A 295 -12.62 -42.60 3.41
C THR A 295 -12.91 -43.92 2.71
N ILE A 296 -12.56 -45.05 3.33
CA ILE A 296 -12.68 -46.39 2.70
C ILE A 296 -13.59 -47.35 3.44
N SER A 297 -13.75 -47.20 4.74
CA SER A 297 -14.63 -48.06 5.53
C SER A 297 -14.99 -47.40 6.85
N TYR A 298 -16.04 -47.93 7.48
CA TYR A 298 -16.44 -47.51 8.81
C TYR A 298 -16.95 -48.68 9.65
N THR A 299 -16.92 -48.48 10.96
CA THR A 299 -17.59 -49.30 11.96
C THR A 299 -18.23 -48.39 12.99
N ILE A 300 -19.52 -48.59 13.27
CA ILE A 300 -20.24 -48.01 14.39
C ILE A 300 -20.41 -49.11 15.43
N SER A 301 -19.85 -48.89 16.61
CA SER A 301 -20.03 -49.76 17.76
C SER A 301 -20.20 -48.91 19.01
N SER A 302 -21.26 -49.16 19.77
CA SER A 302 -21.50 -48.50 21.06
C SER A 302 -21.47 -46.97 20.96
N ASN A 303 -22.18 -46.41 19.97
CA ASN A 303 -22.24 -44.96 19.71
C ASN A 303 -20.89 -44.31 19.34
N VAL A 304 -19.93 -45.10 18.88
CA VAL A 304 -18.65 -44.62 18.35
C VAL A 304 -18.56 -44.99 16.87
N LEU A 305 -18.44 -44.00 16.01
CA LEU A 305 -18.13 -44.16 14.60
C LEU A 305 -16.62 -44.17 14.43
N THR A 306 -16.03 -45.28 14.03
CA THR A 306 -14.63 -45.37 13.59
C THR A 306 -14.56 -45.38 12.07
N VAL A 307 -13.86 -44.41 11.48
CA VAL A 307 -13.68 -44.29 10.03
C VAL A 307 -12.23 -44.57 9.66
N THR A 308 -12.03 -45.37 8.62
CA THR A 308 -10.70 -45.71 8.08
C THR A 308 -10.41 -44.90 6.83
N PHE A 309 -9.18 -44.38 6.73
CA PHE A 309 -8.71 -43.57 5.61
C PHE A 309 -7.80 -44.38 4.66
N PRO A 310 -7.80 -44.07 3.35
CA PRO A 310 -6.92 -44.71 2.36
C PRO A 310 -5.45 -44.26 2.47
N THR A 311 -4.55 -44.92 1.72
CA THR A 311 -3.11 -44.58 1.56
C THR A 311 -2.85 -43.43 0.58
N THR A 312 -3.87 -42.67 0.17
CA THR A 312 -3.64 -41.54 -0.75
C THR A 312 -2.75 -40.50 -0.07
N THR A 313 -1.96 -39.75 -0.85
CA THR A 313 -1.00 -38.78 -0.31
C THR A 313 -1.66 -37.75 0.60
N ALA A 314 -2.83 -37.21 0.21
CA ALA A 314 -3.56 -36.25 1.03
C ALA A 314 -4.05 -36.85 2.35
N CYS A 315 -4.62 -38.07 2.32
CA CYS A 315 -5.07 -38.77 3.52
C CYS A 315 -3.90 -39.15 4.44
N GLN A 316 -2.76 -39.57 3.88
CA GLN A 316 -1.57 -39.84 4.68
C GLN A 316 -1.06 -38.56 5.36
N LYS A 317 -0.97 -37.44 4.64
CA LYS A 317 -0.47 -36.18 5.20
C LYS A 317 -1.37 -35.59 6.29
N ILE A 318 -2.69 -35.74 6.18
CA ILE A 318 -3.58 -35.32 7.27
C ILE A 318 -3.45 -36.26 8.47
N ILE A 319 -3.33 -37.59 8.27
CA ILE A 319 -3.09 -38.54 9.37
C ILE A 319 -1.77 -38.23 10.07
N ASP A 320 -0.68 -37.98 9.34
CA ASP A 320 0.61 -37.63 9.92
C ASP A 320 0.52 -36.32 10.74
N ALA A 321 -0.14 -35.30 10.19
CA ALA A 321 -0.27 -34.00 10.85
C ALA A 321 -1.16 -34.05 12.10
N LEU A 322 -2.25 -34.83 12.06
CA LEU A 322 -3.07 -35.12 13.24
C LEU A 322 -2.29 -35.97 14.25
N GLY A 323 -1.47 -36.92 13.80
CA GLY A 323 -0.59 -37.69 14.66
C GLY A 323 0.33 -36.79 15.49
N GLU A 324 0.95 -35.79 14.87
CA GLU A 324 1.78 -34.82 15.59
C GLU A 324 0.97 -33.93 16.54
N ASP A 325 -0.21 -33.40 16.15
CA ASP A 325 -1.04 -32.60 17.05
C ASP A 325 -1.54 -33.44 18.25
N TYR A 326 -1.87 -34.71 18.02
CA TYR A 326 -2.26 -35.66 19.07
C TYR A 326 -1.13 -35.88 20.08
N GLN A 327 0.13 -35.97 19.61
CA GLN A 327 1.28 -36.10 20.51
C GLN A 327 1.56 -34.82 21.32
N VAL A 328 1.13 -33.65 20.84
CA VAL A 328 1.21 -32.40 21.61
C VAL A 328 0.10 -32.32 22.66
N GLN A 329 -1.10 -32.78 22.32
CA GLN A 329 -2.30 -32.61 23.17
C GLN A 329 -2.57 -33.77 24.13
N GLY A 330 -2.20 -34.99 23.75
CA GLY A 330 -2.58 -36.23 24.41
C GLY A 330 -4.00 -36.72 24.07
N SER A 331 -4.92 -35.85 23.66
CA SER A 331 -6.29 -36.22 23.27
C SER A 331 -6.91 -35.23 22.28
N PHE A 332 -7.84 -35.69 21.45
CA PHE A 332 -8.67 -34.84 20.59
C PHE A 332 -10.06 -34.56 21.14
N THR A 333 -10.45 -35.20 22.25
CA THR A 333 -11.69 -34.89 22.94
C THR A 333 -11.71 -33.40 23.25
N ASN A 334 -12.72 -32.68 22.78
CA ASN A 334 -12.82 -31.23 22.94
C ASN A 334 -11.86 -30.35 22.10
N TRP A 335 -11.09 -30.92 21.17
CA TRP A 335 -10.08 -30.16 20.41
C TRP A 335 -10.36 -30.02 18.92
N MET A 336 -10.94 -31.03 18.30
CA MET A 336 -11.14 -31.03 16.86
C MET A 336 -12.41 -31.78 16.49
N THR A 337 -13.03 -31.33 15.40
CA THR A 337 -14.23 -31.93 14.84
C THR A 337 -14.02 -32.38 13.41
N GLY A 338 -14.77 -33.41 13.02
CA GLY A 338 -14.87 -33.84 11.63
C GLY A 338 -16.30 -33.71 11.15
N THR A 339 -16.50 -33.04 10.02
CA THR A 339 -17.77 -32.98 9.31
C THR A 339 -17.81 -34.09 8.28
N ILE A 340 -18.78 -35.00 8.41
CA ILE A 340 -19.01 -36.06 7.45
C ILE A 340 -19.84 -35.49 6.29
N LEU A 341 -19.31 -35.50 5.07
CA LEU A 341 -19.95 -34.81 3.94
C LEU A 341 -21.05 -35.65 3.27
N GLN A 342 -21.10 -36.95 3.54
CA GLN A 342 -22.09 -37.90 3.04
C GLN A 342 -22.60 -38.79 4.19
N THR A 343 -23.73 -39.46 4.01
CA THR A 343 -24.30 -40.35 5.03
C THR A 343 -23.38 -41.55 5.32
N ILE A 344 -23.19 -41.89 6.60
CA ILE A 344 -22.48 -43.10 7.04
C ILE A 344 -23.31 -43.82 8.11
N GLY A 345 -23.70 -45.07 7.89
CA GLY A 345 -24.28 -45.94 8.94
C GLY A 345 -25.45 -45.36 9.74
N GLY A 346 -26.28 -44.51 9.11
CA GLY A 346 -27.40 -43.82 9.77
C GLY A 346 -27.09 -42.41 10.27
N ILE A 347 -25.84 -41.97 10.19
CA ILE A 347 -25.43 -40.60 10.51
C ILE A 347 -25.72 -39.70 9.29
N PRO A 348 -26.47 -38.59 9.45
CA PRO A 348 -26.80 -37.69 8.35
C PRO A 348 -25.56 -37.05 7.70
N ALA A 349 -25.68 -36.70 6.42
CA ALA A 349 -24.69 -35.86 5.75
C ALA A 349 -24.58 -34.48 6.43
N ASN A 350 -23.39 -33.88 6.34
CA ASN A 350 -23.01 -32.62 6.98
C ASN A 350 -23.02 -32.64 8.52
N SER A 351 -23.03 -33.82 9.15
CA SER A 351 -22.92 -33.94 10.60
C SER A 351 -21.49 -33.63 11.05
N THR A 352 -21.33 -32.63 11.92
CA THR A 352 -20.05 -32.29 12.55
C THR A 352 -19.93 -32.98 13.90
N LEU A 353 -19.01 -33.92 14.02
CA LEU A 353 -18.86 -34.78 15.20
C LEU A 353 -17.54 -34.52 15.91
N ALA A 354 -17.51 -34.73 17.23
CA ALA A 354 -16.30 -34.65 18.04
C ALA A 354 -15.43 -35.88 17.82
N ILE A 355 -14.12 -35.67 17.65
CA ILE A 355 -13.13 -36.74 17.59
C ILE A 355 -12.89 -37.27 19.01
N THR A 356 -12.99 -38.58 19.19
CA THR A 356 -12.83 -39.28 20.48
C THR A 356 -11.58 -40.16 20.53
N ALA A 357 -11.11 -40.66 19.39
CA ALA A 357 -9.86 -41.42 19.31
C ALA A 357 -9.21 -41.28 17.94
N PHE A 358 -7.89 -41.51 17.91
CA PHE A 358 -7.07 -41.44 16.71
C PHE A 358 -6.02 -42.55 16.74
N SER A 359 -5.81 -43.21 15.61
CA SER A 359 -4.71 -44.17 15.39
C SER A 359 -4.05 -43.88 14.06
N SER A 360 -2.78 -43.45 14.09
CA SER A 360 -1.98 -43.26 12.89
C SER A 360 -1.65 -44.59 12.21
N ALA A 361 -1.34 -45.62 13.00
CA ALA A 361 -0.99 -46.95 12.51
C ALA A 361 -2.13 -47.61 11.73
N SER A 362 -3.36 -47.50 12.24
CA SER A 362 -4.55 -48.03 11.57
C SER A 362 -5.19 -47.02 10.61
N ARG A 363 -4.76 -45.75 10.63
CA ARG A 363 -5.35 -44.60 9.93
C ARG A 363 -6.84 -44.49 10.19
N THR A 364 -7.20 -44.63 11.46
CA THR A 364 -8.58 -44.58 11.90
C THR A 364 -8.82 -43.38 12.80
N ILE A 365 -9.96 -42.75 12.61
CA ILE A 365 -10.44 -41.66 13.47
C ILE A 365 -11.82 -42.05 13.98
N SER A 366 -11.99 -41.97 15.30
CA SER A 366 -13.24 -42.27 15.97
C SER A 366 -13.97 -41.00 16.35
N PHE A 367 -15.29 -41.02 16.21
CA PHE A 367 -16.18 -39.92 16.50
C PHE A 367 -17.30 -40.37 17.43
N SER A 368 -17.72 -39.50 18.35
CA SER A 368 -18.96 -39.73 19.11
C SER A 368 -20.16 -39.54 18.19
N CYS A 369 -21.06 -40.50 18.14
CA CYS A 369 -22.26 -40.44 17.31
C CYS A 369 -23.47 -41.06 18.03
N THR A 370 -24.66 -40.85 17.49
CA THR A 370 -25.87 -41.54 17.94
C THR A 370 -26.45 -42.29 16.75
N ALA A 371 -26.10 -43.56 16.61
CA ALA A 371 -26.50 -44.40 15.49
C ALA A 371 -26.45 -45.88 15.87
N THR A 372 -27.24 -46.71 15.19
CA THR A 372 -27.24 -48.16 15.39
C THR A 372 -25.90 -48.76 14.94
N ASN A 373 -25.45 -49.79 15.66
CA ASN A 373 -24.24 -50.54 15.29
C ASN A 373 -24.34 -51.01 13.83
N SER A 374 -23.31 -50.71 13.04
CA SER A 374 -23.22 -51.09 11.63
C SER A 374 -21.78 -50.99 11.15
N SER A 375 -21.44 -51.63 10.05
CA SER A 375 -20.12 -51.48 9.42
C SER A 375 -20.26 -51.63 7.92
N GLY A 376 -19.30 -51.11 7.17
CA GLY A 376 -19.32 -51.20 5.73
C GLY A 376 -18.14 -50.53 5.04
N SER A 377 -18.03 -50.79 3.75
CA SER A 377 -17.11 -50.09 2.85
C SER A 377 -17.72 -48.75 2.42
N LEU A 378 -16.85 -47.75 2.22
CA LEU A 378 -17.23 -46.42 1.77
C LEU A 378 -16.63 -46.15 0.39
N SER A 379 -17.40 -45.50 -0.48
CA SER A 379 -16.95 -45.03 -1.78
C SER A 379 -17.53 -43.63 -2.02
N GLY A 380 -16.66 -42.67 -2.37
CA GLY A 380 -17.04 -41.26 -2.56
C GLY A 380 -17.41 -40.51 -1.28
N VAL A 381 -17.22 -41.10 -0.11
CA VAL A 381 -17.48 -40.46 1.19
C VAL A 381 -16.25 -39.73 1.68
N LYS A 382 -16.42 -38.48 2.09
CA LYS A 382 -15.36 -37.58 2.52
C LYS A 382 -15.60 -37.00 3.89
N ILE A 383 -14.52 -36.69 4.58
CA ILE A 383 -14.54 -36.00 5.88
C ILE A 383 -13.72 -34.71 5.77
N ARG A 384 -14.28 -33.62 6.29
CA ARG A 384 -13.63 -32.31 6.42
C ARG A 384 -13.35 -32.02 7.88
N PHE A 385 -12.11 -31.65 8.19
CA PHE A 385 -11.70 -31.39 9.58
C PHE A 385 -11.68 -29.91 9.91
N TYR A 386 -12.12 -29.58 11.12
CA TYR A 386 -12.13 -28.22 11.64
C TYR A 386 -11.49 -28.17 13.02
N LYS A 387 -10.56 -27.23 13.19
CA LYS A 387 -9.96 -26.94 14.49
C LYS A 387 -10.96 -26.27 15.41
N HIS A 388 -11.59 -25.19 14.97
CA HIS A 388 -12.33 -24.29 15.85
C HIS A 388 -13.84 -24.59 15.97
N ARG A 389 -14.39 -25.46 15.13
CA ARG A 389 -15.83 -25.78 15.16
C ARG A 389 -16.16 -26.67 16.35
N LEU A 390 -17.31 -26.39 16.96
CA LEU A 390 -17.95 -27.25 17.95
C LEU A 390 -18.71 -28.39 17.27
N PRO A 391 -18.85 -29.56 17.91
CA PRO A 391 -19.71 -30.62 17.40
C PRO A 391 -21.17 -30.16 17.40
N ASP A 392 -21.96 -30.72 16.49
CA ASP A 392 -23.38 -30.42 16.41
C ASP A 392 -24.10 -30.95 17.67
N ILE A 393 -25.05 -30.16 18.20
CA ILE A 393 -25.97 -30.64 19.24
C ILE A 393 -26.97 -31.63 18.63
N THR A 394 -27.46 -31.31 17.43
CA THR A 394 -28.29 -32.19 16.60
C THR A 394 -27.54 -32.47 15.30
N PRO A 395 -27.30 -33.73 14.90
CA PRO A 395 -26.53 -34.05 13.71
C PRO A 395 -27.01 -33.28 12.46
N GLY A 396 -26.11 -32.54 11.81
CA GLY A 396 -26.39 -31.75 10.62
C GLY A 396 -26.79 -30.29 10.91
N THR A 397 -26.92 -29.89 12.19
CA THR A 397 -27.17 -28.50 12.59
C THR A 397 -25.88 -27.86 13.11
N THR A 398 -25.07 -27.32 12.19
CA THR A 398 -23.83 -26.62 12.54
C THR A 398 -24.09 -25.46 13.49
N ILE A 399 -23.31 -25.38 14.57
CA ILE A 399 -23.32 -24.24 15.48
C ILE A 399 -22.65 -23.05 14.77
N THR A 400 -23.39 -21.94 14.63
CA THR A 400 -22.96 -20.76 13.86
C THR A 400 -22.60 -19.54 14.71
N ASN A 401 -22.87 -19.58 16.02
CA ASN A 401 -22.74 -18.43 16.91
C ASN A 401 -21.52 -18.52 17.85
N GLN A 402 -20.80 -19.64 17.86
CA GLN A 402 -19.66 -19.86 18.74
C GLN A 402 -18.59 -20.73 18.09
N VAL A 403 -17.33 -20.46 18.45
CA VAL A 403 -16.16 -21.26 18.10
C VAL A 403 -15.30 -21.50 19.33
N ARG A 404 -14.41 -22.49 19.25
CA ARG A 404 -13.45 -22.78 20.31
C ARG A 404 -12.08 -22.19 19.97
N HIS A 405 -11.54 -21.43 20.91
CA HIS A 405 -10.14 -21.02 20.93
C HIS A 405 -9.29 -22.00 21.73
N PHE A 406 -8.06 -22.18 21.27
CA PHE A 406 -7.05 -23.02 21.88
C PHE A 406 -5.74 -22.28 21.99
N THR A 407 -5.19 -22.28 23.18
CA THR A 407 -3.97 -21.58 23.57
C THR A 407 -2.76 -22.03 22.72
N VAL A 408 -1.98 -21.07 22.24
CA VAL A 408 -0.79 -21.29 21.37
C VAL A 408 0.54 -20.99 22.10
N GLN A 409 0.55 -21.00 23.43
CA GLN A 409 1.72 -20.61 24.24
C GLN A 409 2.99 -21.46 24.00
N GLY A 410 4.14 -20.79 23.86
CA GLY A 410 5.44 -21.43 23.73
C GLY A 410 5.59 -22.31 22.49
N ARG A 411 5.04 -21.87 21.36
CA ARG A 411 5.08 -22.57 20.07
C ARG A 411 5.63 -21.64 18.99
N GLY A 412 6.55 -22.16 18.17
CA GLY A 412 7.03 -21.48 16.96
C GLY A 412 6.06 -21.65 15.79
N PHE A 413 6.14 -20.74 14.82
CA PHE A 413 5.45 -20.88 13.54
C PHE A 413 6.40 -21.52 12.52
N VAL A 414 5.91 -22.55 11.84
CA VAL A 414 6.63 -23.22 10.75
C VAL A 414 5.90 -22.89 9.46
N SER A 415 6.65 -22.55 8.41
CA SER A 415 6.06 -22.36 7.09
C SER A 415 5.42 -23.66 6.64
N VAL A 416 4.18 -23.58 6.18
CA VAL A 416 3.65 -24.63 5.31
C VAL A 416 4.36 -24.55 3.96
N MET A 417 4.36 -25.63 3.19
CA MET A 417 5.02 -25.75 1.87
C MET A 417 6.51 -26.08 1.91
N ASP A 418 6.99 -26.76 2.96
CA ASP A 418 8.31 -27.37 2.87
C ASP A 418 8.26 -28.53 1.85
N SER A 419 9.18 -28.49 0.88
CA SER A 419 9.48 -29.55 -0.08
C SER A 419 9.55 -30.95 0.54
N ASP A 420 9.85 -31.02 1.84
CA ASP A 420 10.10 -32.24 2.56
C ASP A 420 8.98 -32.75 3.48
N SER A 421 7.77 -32.13 3.53
CA SER A 421 6.47 -32.77 3.91
C SER A 421 5.44 -31.89 4.65
N ASP A 422 5.72 -30.61 4.92
CA ASP A 422 4.84 -29.81 5.78
C ASP A 422 3.75 -29.06 5.02
N TRP A 423 2.72 -29.81 4.62
CA TRP A 423 1.64 -29.34 3.73
C TRP A 423 0.31 -29.05 4.42
N ILE A 424 0.22 -29.21 5.75
CA ILE A 424 -0.97 -28.92 6.57
C ILE A 424 -0.67 -27.80 7.55
N GLY A 425 -1.36 -26.67 7.39
CA GLY A 425 -1.24 -25.51 8.28
C GLY A 425 -2.25 -25.49 9.43
N GLY A 426 -1.90 -24.78 10.50
CA GLY A 426 -2.81 -24.45 11.60
C GLY A 426 -2.87 -25.45 12.75
N LEU A 427 -2.15 -26.57 12.67
CA LEU A 427 -2.01 -27.56 13.73
C LEU A 427 -0.78 -27.29 14.59
N ARG A 428 -0.81 -27.72 15.85
CA ARG A 428 0.37 -27.61 16.74
C ARG A 428 1.30 -28.76 16.44
N ARG A 429 2.58 -28.52 16.70
CA ARG A 429 3.62 -29.53 16.55
C ARG A 429 4.57 -29.43 17.72
N ARG A 430 5.23 -30.54 18.01
CA ARG A 430 6.33 -30.57 18.96
C ARG A 430 7.58 -30.03 18.28
N ASP A 431 8.54 -29.56 19.06
CA ASP A 431 9.84 -29.16 18.52
C ASP A 431 10.60 -30.35 17.92
N ARG A 432 11.39 -30.07 16.87
CA ARG A 432 12.32 -31.03 16.24
C ARG A 432 13.73 -30.98 16.85
N LEU A 433 13.91 -30.20 17.91
CA LEU A 433 15.19 -29.99 18.59
C LEU A 433 15.32 -30.92 19.80
N HIS A 434 15.06 -32.22 19.60
CA HIS A 434 15.32 -33.20 20.65
C HIS A 434 16.81 -33.58 20.61
N ASP A 435 17.46 -33.48 21.77
CA ASP A 435 18.78 -34.01 22.07
C ASP A 435 18.98 -35.38 21.39
N HIS A 436 19.94 -35.46 20.47
CA HIS A 436 20.26 -36.70 19.77
C HIS A 436 21.69 -37.08 20.10
N ALA A 437 21.86 -38.31 20.60
CA ALA A 437 23.17 -38.91 20.74
C ALA A 437 23.62 -39.42 19.37
N HIS A 438 24.86 -39.11 19.00
CA HIS A 438 25.53 -39.74 17.87
C HIS A 438 26.33 -40.94 18.37
N ASP A 439 26.17 -42.08 17.72
CA ASP A 439 27.10 -43.19 17.90
C ASP A 439 28.45 -42.82 17.27
N LEU A 440 29.50 -42.83 18.08
CA LEU A 440 30.88 -42.65 17.66
C LEU A 440 31.52 -44.03 17.51
N PRO A 441 31.67 -44.56 16.27
CA PRO A 441 32.46 -45.77 16.08
C PRO A 441 33.92 -45.44 16.37
N GLN A 442 34.37 -45.74 17.59
CA GLN A 442 35.75 -45.58 17.99
C GLN A 442 36.57 -46.68 17.30
N THR A 443 37.04 -46.42 16.08
CA THR A 443 38.12 -47.24 15.52
C THR A 443 39.42 -46.74 16.14
N VAL A 444 39.72 -47.18 17.37
CA VAL A 444 41.04 -46.96 17.95
C VAL A 444 42.01 -47.82 17.13
N PRO A 445 42.99 -47.25 16.40
CA PRO A 445 44.13 -48.04 16.00
C PRO A 445 44.78 -48.49 17.31
N ASN A 446 44.86 -49.79 17.50
CA ASN A 446 45.44 -50.43 18.66
C ASN A 446 46.88 -49.94 18.85
N ASN A 447 47.10 -48.87 19.62
CA ASN A 447 48.39 -48.61 20.23
C ASN A 447 48.26 -47.68 21.45
N THR A 448 48.28 -48.31 22.62
CA THR A 448 48.87 -47.80 23.87
C THR A 448 48.77 -46.30 24.11
N THR A 449 47.73 -45.87 24.80
CA THR A 449 47.89 -45.04 26.00
C THR A 449 46.59 -45.07 26.78
N THR A 450 46.72 -45.43 28.05
CA THR A 450 45.69 -45.27 29.07
C THR A 450 45.33 -43.79 29.20
N SER A 451 44.30 -43.33 28.49
CA SER A 451 43.59 -42.12 28.86
C SER A 451 42.11 -42.47 29.07
N SER A 452 41.81 -42.74 30.33
CA SER A 452 40.48 -42.51 30.88
C SER A 452 40.00 -41.13 30.45
N THR A 453 38.91 -41.05 29.70
CA THR A 453 38.05 -39.86 29.73
C THR A 453 36.62 -40.26 30.04
N PRO A 454 36.27 -40.25 31.34
CA PRO A 454 34.91 -39.99 31.80
C PRO A 454 34.61 -38.50 31.61
N GLY A 455 33.36 -38.17 31.22
CA GLY A 455 32.70 -36.89 31.52
C GLY A 455 33.30 -35.58 30.96
N GLY A 456 32.51 -34.92 30.11
CA GLY A 456 32.36 -33.45 30.07
C GLY A 456 33.61 -32.57 29.97
N GLY A 457 33.96 -32.13 28.76
CA GLY A 457 34.83 -30.96 28.54
C GLY A 457 35.29 -30.83 27.09
N PRO A 458 35.40 -29.62 26.52
CA PRO A 458 35.81 -29.43 25.13
C PRO A 458 37.33 -29.56 25.03
N TYR A 459 37.83 -30.76 24.69
CA TYR A 459 39.24 -30.94 24.36
C TYR A 459 39.41 -30.93 22.84
N TRP A 460 40.14 -29.94 22.36
CA TRP A 460 40.70 -29.91 21.00
C TRP A 460 41.75 -31.01 20.88
N ILE A 461 41.34 -32.15 20.31
CA ILE A 461 42.27 -33.20 19.86
C ILE A 461 42.62 -32.90 18.41
N GLY A 462 43.92 -32.77 18.14
CA GLY A 462 44.47 -32.42 16.83
C GLY A 462 43.87 -33.25 15.70
N THR A 463 43.44 -32.54 14.65
CA THR A 463 43.21 -32.94 13.25
C THR A 463 42.63 -34.33 12.94
N THR A 464 41.98 -34.99 13.89
CA THR A 464 41.24 -36.23 13.62
C THR A 464 39.82 -35.82 13.28
N ARG A 465 39.48 -35.83 11.99
CA ARG A 465 38.10 -35.61 11.54
C ARG A 465 37.27 -36.79 12.05
N ILE A 466 36.54 -36.58 13.14
CA ILE A 466 35.61 -37.57 13.68
C ILE A 466 34.40 -37.61 12.73
N TYR A 467 34.27 -38.70 11.98
CA TYR A 467 33.10 -38.96 11.14
C TYR A 467 32.02 -39.64 11.98
N THR A 468 31.01 -38.89 12.40
CA THR A 468 29.76 -39.46 12.94
C THR A 468 29.03 -40.17 11.81
N THR A 469 29.14 -41.50 11.76
CA THR A 469 28.42 -42.36 10.80
C THR A 469 27.26 -43.12 11.44
N GLY A 470 27.14 -43.09 12.77
CA GLY A 470 26.03 -43.66 13.51
C GLY A 470 24.77 -42.79 13.41
N GLY A 471 23.62 -43.44 13.16
CA GLY A 471 22.31 -42.80 13.25
C GLY A 471 22.00 -42.31 14.67
N ALA A 472 21.00 -41.43 14.79
CA ALA A 472 20.57 -40.93 16.10
C ALA A 472 20.00 -42.08 16.96
N VAL A 473 20.50 -42.23 18.19
CA VAL A 473 20.09 -43.32 19.10
C VAL A 473 19.17 -42.78 20.21
N ALA A 474 18.17 -43.57 20.60
CA ALA A 474 17.28 -43.25 21.73
C ALA A 474 18.03 -43.25 23.06
N ASN A 475 17.75 -42.26 23.93
CA ASN A 475 18.27 -42.17 25.29
C ASN A 475 17.11 -42.10 26.30
N ASN A 476 17.42 -41.83 27.58
CA ASN A 476 16.43 -41.69 28.66
C ASN A 476 15.41 -40.55 28.44
N ASN A 477 15.66 -39.65 27.47
CA ASN A 477 14.73 -38.58 27.09
C ASN A 477 13.76 -39.02 25.98
N GLY A 478 13.92 -40.22 25.43
CA GLY A 478 13.04 -40.81 24.40
C GLY A 478 13.72 -40.96 23.04
N SER A 479 12.96 -41.42 22.04
CA SER A 479 13.45 -41.50 20.67
C SER A 479 13.63 -40.09 20.07
N PRO A 480 14.76 -39.80 19.40
CA PRO A 480 15.00 -38.53 18.74
C PRO A 480 13.87 -38.23 17.76
N ARG A 481 13.34 -37.01 17.80
CA ARG A 481 12.33 -36.58 16.82
C ARG A 481 13.07 -36.23 15.54
N THR A 482 12.98 -37.11 14.57
CA THR A 482 13.67 -36.95 13.29
C THR A 482 12.82 -36.09 12.35
N GLY A 483 13.46 -35.08 11.77
CA GLY A 483 12.92 -34.22 10.72
C GLY A 483 14.09 -33.56 10.00
N LYS A 484 13.90 -33.19 8.73
CA LYS A 484 14.97 -32.58 7.93
C LYS A 484 15.21 -31.10 8.27
N THR A 485 14.28 -30.48 9.00
CA THR A 485 14.36 -29.09 9.48
C THR A 485 14.39 -29.03 11.00
N THR A 486 15.06 -28.00 11.53
CA THR A 486 15.03 -27.66 12.95
C THR A 486 13.94 -26.62 13.20
N ASP A 487 12.92 -26.99 13.98
CA ASP A 487 11.84 -26.07 14.34
C ASP A 487 12.16 -25.39 15.68
N ALA A 488 12.53 -24.11 15.64
CA ALA A 488 12.87 -23.34 16.84
C ALA A 488 11.62 -23.02 17.68
N ARG A 489 11.74 -23.09 19.01
CA ARG A 489 10.68 -22.66 19.95
C ARG A 489 10.57 -21.13 20.13
N GLY A 490 11.53 -20.36 19.62
CA GLY A 490 11.82 -19.03 20.15
C GLY A 490 11.38 -17.86 19.27
N ILE A 491 10.15 -17.39 19.45
CA ILE A 491 9.81 -15.97 19.30
C ILE A 491 9.23 -15.53 20.65
N SER A 492 9.84 -14.53 21.29
CA SER A 492 9.32 -13.93 22.51
C SER A 492 8.36 -12.80 22.13
N GLY A 493 7.07 -13.06 22.22
CA GLY A 493 6.01 -12.08 21.94
C GLY A 493 4.62 -12.72 22.00
N PHE A 494 3.59 -11.90 22.17
CA PHE A 494 2.20 -12.32 22.16
C PHE A 494 1.67 -12.37 20.71
N PRO A 495 1.30 -13.55 20.19
CA PRO A 495 0.69 -13.66 18.87
C PRO A 495 -0.76 -13.21 18.92
N TYR A 496 -1.13 -12.31 18.04
CA TYR A 496 -2.48 -11.81 17.84
C TYR A 496 -3.05 -12.24 16.49
N ILE A 497 -4.37 -12.36 16.43
CA ILE A 497 -5.13 -12.48 15.19
C ILE A 497 -6.12 -11.31 15.09
N PHE A 498 -6.20 -10.67 13.92
CA PHE A 498 -7.21 -9.65 13.68
C PHE A 498 -8.61 -10.26 13.64
N VAL A 499 -9.54 -9.69 14.43
CA VAL A 499 -10.88 -10.25 14.68
C VAL A 499 -12.00 -9.49 13.99
N ARG A 500 -11.67 -8.42 13.25
CA ARG A 500 -12.64 -7.60 12.54
C ARG A 500 -12.11 -7.27 11.15
N ARG A 501 -13.00 -7.21 10.17
CA ARG A 501 -12.66 -6.60 8.88
C ARG A 501 -12.63 -5.08 9.07
N VAL A 502 -11.44 -4.49 9.10
CA VAL A 502 -11.29 -3.03 9.05
C VAL A 502 -11.47 -2.63 7.59
N LEU A 503 -12.70 -2.23 7.25
CA LEU A 503 -13.01 -1.55 5.99
C LEU A 503 -12.54 -0.10 6.11
#